data_AF-A0A2A2Y4I7-F1
#
_entry.id   AF-A0A2A2Y4I7-F1
#
_cell.length_a   1.000
_cell.length_b   1.000
_cell.length_c   1.000
_cell.angle_alpha   90.00
_cell.angle_beta   90.00
_cell.angle_gamma   90.00
#
_symmetry.space_group_name_H-M   'P 1'
#
loop_
_entity.id
_entity.type
_entity.pdbx_description
1 polymer ?
#
loop_
_entity_poly.entity_id
_entity_poly.type
_entity_poly.pdbx_seq_one_letter_code
_entity_poly.pdbx_strand_id
1 'polypeptide(L)'
;MLALFASLVVFAAGETATPPPVPLIPDPEVPRYLNTPERAEWGRAVRQIELGQARVQQGMSIMAAPRLESKGAFAETAEQVKARAQKIIDEGRAQLAQAQPSLTRLRNVAGTRYLEVTKTVNLSLDLPQTLWNYSLTLSAVRLQKIARDQGFKQQHLVGAITILEGNKPLRTNALTEQLRAAWNKADPKALSPAPANGYAGSWSTGSAPSQPRQFAFIWAEVYPLTADNSASLLFVRMADAWTKRVIASEVYLTTTGPADAFPKVYTGSISLKDEKSFIPRLAGSGDWVLSYDRSSSPLGTALMRHLCVRVGNIGVSSAEILPDVVGEASPATPAAAAASWIVTTDGASNLVKSFKVASAAPGADKTEVGQLVLKLEEPAKPAGK
;
A
#
# COMPACT_ATOMS: atom_id res chain seq x y z
N MET A 1 -15.86 7.99 -25.08
CA MET A 1 -14.75 8.09 -26.07
C MET A 1 -14.87 9.41 -26.82
N LEU A 2 -13.73 10.09 -27.00
CA LEU A 2 -13.46 11.29 -27.85
C LEU A 2 -14.13 12.61 -27.39
N ALA A 3 -13.46 13.77 -27.27
CA ALA A 3 -12.12 14.18 -27.67
C ALA A 3 -11.57 15.37 -26.84
N LEU A 4 -10.23 15.46 -26.80
CA LEU A 4 -9.38 16.59 -26.39
C LEU A 4 -9.79 17.96 -26.98
N PHE A 5 -9.49 19.05 -26.25
CA PHE A 5 -8.92 20.36 -26.69
C PHE A 5 -9.01 21.32 -25.47
N ALA A 6 -8.08 22.19 -25.07
CA ALA A 6 -6.72 22.53 -25.45
C ALA A 6 -6.10 23.34 -24.29
N SER A 7 -4.80 23.16 -24.04
CA SER A 7 -3.95 24.04 -23.23
C SER A 7 -3.67 25.37 -23.95
N LEU A 8 -3.59 26.50 -23.22
CA LEU A 8 -2.63 27.61 -23.37
C LEU A 8 -3.20 28.90 -22.74
N VAL A 9 -2.58 29.39 -21.66
CA VAL A 9 -2.25 30.82 -21.49
C VAL A 9 -0.97 30.89 -20.65
N VAL A 10 0.12 31.30 -21.30
CA VAL A 10 1.36 31.74 -20.66
C VAL A 10 1.22 33.24 -20.38
N PHE A 11 1.47 33.66 -19.15
CA PHE A 11 1.88 35.03 -18.87
C PHE A 11 3.15 34.98 -18.02
N ALA A 12 4.23 35.51 -18.58
CA ALA A 12 5.49 35.74 -17.90
C ALA A 12 5.50 37.16 -17.33
N ALA A 13 5.79 37.30 -16.03
CA ALA A 13 6.56 38.42 -15.44
C ALA A 13 6.81 38.17 -13.95
N GLY A 14 8.09 38.22 -13.53
CA GLY A 14 8.52 38.38 -12.13
C GLY A 14 9.29 37.17 -11.56
N GLU A 15 10.61 37.25 -11.55
CA GLU A 15 11.52 36.29 -10.91
C GLU A 15 11.31 36.22 -9.39
N THR A 16 10.56 35.21 -8.96
CA THR A 16 10.80 34.50 -7.70
C THR A 16 10.80 33.03 -8.09
N ALA A 17 11.82 32.26 -7.66
CA ALA A 17 11.96 30.84 -8.02
C ALA A 17 10.60 30.15 -8.00
N THR A 18 10.13 29.76 -9.19
CA THR A 18 8.77 29.24 -9.36
C THR A 18 8.65 28.01 -8.48
N PRO A 19 7.63 27.93 -7.61
CA PRO A 19 7.29 26.68 -6.95
C PRO A 19 7.20 25.60 -8.03
N PRO A 20 7.65 24.36 -7.76
CA PRO A 20 7.55 23.29 -8.75
C PRO A 20 6.14 23.27 -9.33
N PRO A 21 6.00 23.16 -10.67
CA PRO A 21 4.70 23.29 -11.32
C PRO A 21 3.72 22.32 -10.65
N VAL A 22 2.64 22.89 -10.12
CA VAL A 22 1.59 22.13 -9.45
C VAL A 22 1.07 21.08 -10.43
N PRO A 23 1.07 19.78 -10.10
CA PRO A 23 0.58 18.73 -10.98
C PRO A 23 -0.84 19.07 -11.45
N LEU A 24 -1.07 18.95 -12.76
CA LEU A 24 -2.40 19.16 -13.32
C LEU A 24 -3.29 17.98 -12.91
N ILE A 25 -4.00 18.14 -11.81
CA ILE A 25 -5.04 17.20 -11.38
C ILE A 25 -6.26 17.41 -12.29
N PRO A 26 -6.85 16.33 -12.85
CA PRO A 26 -8.10 16.44 -13.59
C PRO A 26 -9.20 17.09 -12.73
N ASP A 27 -10.00 17.98 -13.31
CA ASP A 27 -11.09 18.67 -12.61
C ASP A 27 -12.04 17.73 -11.81
N PRO A 28 -12.36 16.50 -12.27
CA PRO A 28 -13.15 15.56 -11.47
C PRO A 28 -12.48 15.10 -10.16
N GLU A 29 -11.15 15.16 -10.07
CA GLU A 29 -10.39 14.75 -8.90
C GLU A 29 -10.11 15.90 -7.93
N VAL A 30 -10.15 17.16 -8.40
CA VAL A 30 -9.90 18.36 -7.58
C VAL A 30 -10.72 18.37 -6.27
N PRO A 31 -12.04 18.08 -6.27
CA PRO A 31 -12.83 18.08 -5.04
C PRO A 31 -12.34 17.12 -3.96
N ARG A 32 -11.62 16.04 -4.30
CA ARG A 32 -11.12 15.06 -3.33
C ARG A 32 -10.09 15.64 -2.37
N TYR A 33 -9.38 16.69 -2.80
CA TYR A 33 -8.30 17.33 -2.04
C TYR A 33 -8.73 18.65 -1.39
N LEU A 34 -10.01 19.01 -1.53
CA LEU A 34 -10.59 20.21 -0.96
C LEU A 34 -11.31 19.90 0.34
N ASN A 35 -11.26 20.82 1.30
CA ASN A 35 -12.05 20.71 2.52
C ASN A 35 -13.53 21.02 2.22
N THR A 36 -14.42 20.84 3.20
CA THR A 36 -15.87 21.04 3.00
C THR A 36 -16.25 22.42 2.44
N PRO A 37 -15.79 23.56 2.98
CA PRO A 37 -16.15 24.88 2.42
C PRO A 37 -15.59 25.11 1.01
N GLU A 38 -14.36 24.66 0.74
CA GLU A 38 -13.75 24.76 -0.60
C GLU A 38 -14.46 23.89 -1.64
N ARG A 39 -14.92 22.69 -1.27
CA ARG A 39 -15.74 21.82 -2.14
C ARG A 39 -17.06 22.49 -2.50
N ALA A 40 -17.70 23.15 -1.54
CA ALA A 40 -18.92 23.90 -1.79
C ALA A 40 -18.66 25.08 -2.75
N GLU A 41 -17.53 25.77 -2.60
CA GLU A 41 -17.11 26.83 -3.52
C GLU A 41 -16.82 26.29 -4.93
N TRP A 42 -16.08 25.20 -5.04
CA TRP A 42 -15.83 24.50 -6.31
C TRP A 42 -17.13 24.19 -7.04
N GLY A 43 -18.08 23.55 -6.35
CA GLY A 43 -19.37 23.20 -6.92
C GLY A 43 -20.23 24.41 -7.33
N ARG A 44 -20.05 25.59 -6.71
CA ARG A 44 -20.71 26.83 -7.16
C ARG A 44 -20.03 27.40 -8.39
N ALA A 45 -18.70 27.45 -8.41
CA ALA A 45 -17.92 28.00 -9.51
C ALA A 45 -18.07 27.15 -10.80
N VAL A 46 -18.09 25.82 -10.68
CA VAL A 46 -18.36 24.92 -11.82
C VAL A 46 -19.75 25.19 -12.41
N ARG A 47 -20.80 25.25 -11.57
CA ARG A 47 -22.16 25.59 -12.03
C ARG A 47 -22.23 26.95 -12.72
N GLN A 48 -21.49 27.94 -12.22
CA GLN A 48 -21.43 29.27 -12.84
C GLN A 48 -20.76 29.24 -14.21
N ILE A 49 -19.73 28.40 -14.40
CA ILE A 49 -19.13 28.18 -15.72
C ILE A 49 -20.11 27.50 -16.68
N GLU A 50 -20.79 26.43 -16.23
CA GLU A 50 -21.76 25.71 -17.05
C GLU A 50 -22.88 26.64 -17.53
N LEU A 51 -23.42 27.48 -16.64
CA LEU A 51 -24.43 28.49 -16.98
C LEU A 51 -23.87 29.55 -17.94
N GLY A 52 -22.64 30.03 -17.72
CA GLY A 52 -21.98 30.98 -18.61
C GLY A 52 -21.75 30.42 -20.01
N GLN A 53 -21.31 29.17 -20.12
CA GLN A 53 -21.14 28.44 -21.39
C GLN A 53 -22.47 28.27 -22.12
N ALA A 54 -23.53 27.84 -21.41
CA ALA A 54 -24.86 27.70 -21.98
C ALA A 54 -25.39 29.03 -22.55
N ARG A 55 -25.17 30.15 -21.85
CA ARG A 55 -25.54 31.49 -22.34
C ARG A 55 -24.75 31.89 -23.57
N VAL A 56 -23.44 31.70 -23.57
CA VAL A 56 -22.61 31.98 -24.77
C VAL A 56 -23.12 31.15 -25.96
N GLN A 57 -23.37 29.86 -25.77
CA GLN A 57 -23.88 28.99 -26.83
C GLN A 57 -25.28 29.41 -27.31
N GLN A 58 -26.17 29.78 -26.40
CA GLN A 58 -27.49 30.32 -26.72
C GLN A 58 -27.38 31.61 -27.55
N GLY A 59 -26.55 32.56 -27.12
CA GLY A 59 -26.34 33.81 -27.85
C GLY A 59 -25.74 33.59 -29.23
N MET A 60 -24.76 32.67 -29.35
CA MET A 60 -24.18 32.26 -30.65
C MET A 60 -25.21 31.60 -31.57
N SER A 61 -26.10 30.75 -31.02
CA SER A 61 -27.19 30.14 -31.78
C SER A 61 -28.18 31.17 -32.30
N ILE A 62 -28.55 32.17 -31.48
CA ILE A 62 -29.42 33.29 -31.90
C ILE A 62 -28.74 34.12 -32.98
N MET A 63 -27.42 34.36 -32.90
CA MET A 63 -26.68 35.08 -33.94
C MET A 63 -26.64 34.33 -35.27
N ALA A 64 -26.55 33.00 -35.24
CA ALA A 64 -26.47 32.13 -36.41
C ALA A 64 -27.82 31.80 -37.05
N ALA A 65 -28.94 32.08 -36.38
CA ALA A 65 -30.28 31.76 -36.87
C ALA A 65 -30.63 32.54 -38.16
N PRO A 66 -31.19 31.87 -39.20
CA PRO A 66 -31.67 32.54 -40.41
C PRO A 66 -32.74 33.57 -40.07
N ARG A 67 -32.64 34.77 -40.67
CA ARG A 67 -33.57 35.87 -40.40
C ARG A 67 -34.64 35.91 -41.47
N LEU A 68 -35.88 35.63 -41.07
CA LEU A 68 -37.05 35.93 -41.87
C LEU A 68 -37.48 37.36 -41.54
N GLU A 69 -37.76 38.18 -42.56
CA GLU A 69 -38.32 39.52 -42.34
C GLU A 69 -39.69 39.41 -41.67
N SER A 70 -39.75 39.74 -40.38
CA SER A 70 -41.00 39.76 -39.63
C SER A 70 -41.79 41.03 -39.97
N LYS A 71 -42.89 40.89 -40.70
CA LYS A 71 -43.82 42.00 -41.00
C LYS A 71 -44.86 42.12 -39.89
N GLY A 72 -44.67 43.10 -39.00
CA GLY A 72 -45.65 43.48 -37.97
C GLY A 72 -45.11 44.58 -37.06
N ALA A 73 -45.97 45.50 -36.60
CA ALA A 73 -45.60 46.67 -35.78
C ALA A 73 -45.01 46.33 -34.39
N PHE A 74 -44.99 45.05 -34.02
CA PHE A 74 -44.49 44.52 -32.75
C PHE A 74 -43.35 43.51 -32.93
N ALA A 75 -42.80 43.37 -34.13
CA ALA A 75 -41.74 42.41 -34.39
C ALA A 75 -40.35 43.01 -34.12
N GLU A 76 -39.50 42.30 -33.38
CA GLU A 76 -38.12 42.72 -33.10
C GLU A 76 -37.34 42.89 -34.42
N THR A 77 -36.62 44.01 -34.56
CA THR A 77 -35.78 44.24 -35.73
C THR A 77 -34.54 43.32 -35.72
N ALA A 78 -33.98 43.08 -36.90
CA ALA A 78 -32.75 42.29 -37.05
C ALA A 78 -31.57 42.84 -36.23
N GLU A 79 -31.55 44.14 -35.94
CA GLU A 79 -30.56 44.80 -35.07
C GLU A 79 -30.85 44.58 -33.59
N GLN A 80 -32.13 44.65 -33.17
CA GLN A 80 -32.54 44.35 -31.80
C GLN A 80 -32.22 42.89 -31.42
N VAL A 81 -32.42 41.94 -32.34
CA VAL A 81 -32.03 40.53 -32.14
C VAL A 81 -30.52 40.37 -32.02
N LYS A 82 -29.71 41.09 -32.82
CA LYS A 82 -28.23 41.10 -32.68
C LYS A 82 -27.81 41.65 -31.33
N ALA A 83 -28.36 42.80 -30.92
CA ALA A 83 -28.03 43.43 -29.65
C ALA A 83 -28.38 42.54 -28.46
N ARG A 84 -29.53 41.87 -28.49
CA ARG A 84 -29.93 40.89 -27.46
C ARG A 84 -28.99 39.68 -27.42
N ALA A 85 -28.65 39.11 -28.58
CA ALA A 85 -27.74 37.98 -28.67
C ALA A 85 -26.35 38.33 -28.12
N GLN A 86 -25.83 39.51 -28.47
CA GLN A 86 -24.56 40.02 -27.97
C GLN A 86 -24.59 40.23 -26.45
N LYS A 87 -25.67 40.81 -25.92
CA LYS A 87 -25.86 40.96 -24.47
C LYS A 87 -25.82 39.62 -23.74
N ILE A 88 -26.49 38.58 -24.27
CA ILE A 88 -26.46 37.22 -23.69
C ILE A 88 -25.04 36.64 -23.71
N ILE A 89 -24.27 36.86 -24.79
CA ILE A 89 -22.86 36.44 -24.88
C ILE A 89 -22.00 37.16 -23.85
N ASP A 90 -22.15 38.48 -23.71
CA ASP A 90 -21.35 39.28 -22.79
C ASP A 90 -21.66 38.95 -21.33
N GLU A 91 -22.93 38.72 -20.99
CA GLU A 91 -23.34 38.19 -19.68
C GLU A 91 -22.73 36.81 -19.42
N GLY A 92 -22.73 35.92 -20.42
CA GLY A 92 -22.08 34.61 -20.32
C GLY A 92 -20.57 34.73 -20.10
N ARG A 93 -19.89 35.61 -20.84
CA ARG A 93 -18.45 35.88 -20.66
C ARG A 93 -18.12 36.48 -19.30
N ALA A 94 -18.96 37.38 -18.79
CA ALA A 94 -18.80 37.93 -17.45
C ALA A 94 -18.93 36.85 -16.37
N GLN A 95 -19.88 35.93 -16.51
CA GLN A 95 -20.04 34.79 -15.60
C GLN A 95 -18.80 33.87 -15.61
N LEU A 96 -18.25 33.59 -16.79
CA LEU A 96 -17.01 32.82 -16.93
C LEU A 96 -15.83 33.54 -16.26
N ALA A 97 -15.66 34.83 -16.52
CA ALA A 97 -14.58 35.64 -15.96
C ALA A 97 -14.64 35.74 -14.43
N GLN A 98 -15.84 35.75 -13.85
CA GLN A 98 -16.04 35.79 -12.40
C GLN A 98 -15.73 34.44 -11.72
N ALA A 99 -16.06 33.32 -12.35
CA ALA A 99 -15.85 31.99 -11.76
C ALA A 99 -14.40 31.48 -11.90
N GLN A 100 -13.69 31.91 -12.95
CA GLN A 100 -12.36 31.41 -13.30
C GLN A 100 -11.32 31.59 -12.16
N PRO A 101 -11.21 32.73 -11.47
CA PRO A 101 -10.23 32.90 -10.39
C PRO A 101 -10.42 31.92 -9.24
N SER A 102 -11.67 31.65 -8.84
CA SER A 102 -11.98 30.67 -7.79
C SER A 102 -11.54 29.27 -8.21
N LEU A 103 -11.84 28.84 -9.44
CA LEU A 103 -11.41 27.52 -9.91
C LEU A 103 -9.89 27.41 -9.99
N THR A 104 -9.20 28.43 -10.50
CA THR A 104 -7.73 28.45 -10.57
C THR A 104 -7.13 28.33 -9.17
N ARG A 105 -7.62 29.12 -8.20
CA ARG A 105 -7.16 29.06 -6.81
C ARG A 105 -7.40 27.67 -6.20
N LEU A 106 -8.60 27.12 -6.39
CA LEU A 106 -8.96 25.81 -5.83
C LEU A 106 -8.16 24.66 -6.48
N ARG A 107 -7.84 24.73 -7.78
CA ARG A 107 -6.91 23.80 -8.43
C ARG A 107 -5.52 23.86 -7.80
N ASN A 108 -5.00 25.06 -7.54
CA ASN A 108 -3.68 25.22 -6.91
C ASN A 108 -3.66 24.67 -5.48
N VAL A 109 -4.72 24.90 -4.69
CA VAL A 109 -4.87 24.34 -3.34
C VAL A 109 -4.92 22.82 -3.38
N ALA A 110 -5.77 22.25 -4.25
CA ALA A 110 -5.88 20.81 -4.42
C ALA A 110 -4.57 20.18 -4.88
N GLY A 111 -3.87 20.81 -5.84
CA GLY A 111 -2.59 20.36 -6.34
C GLY A 111 -1.47 20.40 -5.30
N THR A 112 -1.44 21.43 -4.45
CA THR A 112 -0.49 21.50 -3.33
C THR A 112 -0.73 20.36 -2.33
N ARG A 113 -2.00 20.14 -1.95
CA ARG A 113 -2.36 19.06 -1.02
C ARG A 113 -2.13 17.68 -1.61
N TYR A 114 -2.37 17.51 -2.92
CA TYR A 114 -2.04 16.29 -3.63
C TYR A 114 -0.54 15.98 -3.54
N LEU A 115 0.33 16.94 -3.86
CA LEU A 115 1.78 16.77 -3.75
C LEU A 115 2.20 16.35 -2.34
N GLU A 116 1.58 16.95 -1.32
CA GLU A 116 1.86 16.61 0.07
C GLU A 116 1.48 15.17 0.41
N VAL A 117 0.29 14.73 0.00
CA VAL A 117 -0.21 13.37 0.29
C VAL A 117 0.33 12.30 -0.65
N THR A 118 0.97 12.66 -1.76
CA THR A 118 1.59 11.72 -2.72
C THR A 118 3.10 11.86 -2.81
N LYS A 119 3.76 12.49 -1.83
CA LYS A 119 5.22 12.56 -1.77
C LYS A 119 5.82 11.15 -1.70
N THR A 120 7.06 10.99 -2.17
CA THR A 120 7.78 9.73 -1.97
C THR A 120 8.10 9.55 -0.49
N VAL A 121 7.85 8.35 0.03
CA VAL A 121 8.18 7.96 1.40
C VAL A 121 9.09 6.75 1.35
N ASN A 122 10.16 6.78 2.15
CA ASN A 122 11.07 5.65 2.28
C ASN A 122 10.82 4.97 3.62
N LEU A 123 10.38 3.71 3.58
CA LEU A 123 10.34 2.85 4.75
C LEU A 123 11.63 2.04 4.76
N SER A 124 12.39 2.09 5.85
CA SER A 124 13.65 1.35 5.95
C SER A 124 13.79 0.65 7.29
N LEU A 125 14.54 -0.45 7.28
CA LEU A 125 14.88 -1.24 8.45
C LEU A 125 16.29 -1.81 8.28
N ASP A 126 17.18 -1.46 9.21
CA ASP A 126 18.52 -2.03 9.28
C ASP A 126 18.51 -3.31 10.12
N LEU A 127 19.29 -4.29 9.67
CA LEU A 127 19.36 -5.64 10.20
C LEU A 127 20.81 -5.98 10.53
N PRO A 128 21.26 -5.76 11.77
CA PRO A 128 22.50 -6.35 12.22
C PRO A 128 22.35 -7.88 12.21
N GLN A 129 23.43 -8.57 11.86
CA GLN A 129 23.43 -10.03 11.91
C GLN A 129 23.48 -10.53 13.34
N THR A 130 22.60 -11.47 13.68
CA THR A 130 22.47 -12.04 15.01
C THR A 130 22.54 -13.56 14.97
N LEU A 131 23.03 -14.17 16.06
CA LEU A 131 23.10 -15.62 16.15
C LEU A 131 21.69 -16.23 16.10
N TRP A 132 21.62 -17.42 15.51
CA TRP A 132 20.37 -18.14 15.29
C TRP A 132 19.54 -18.32 16.58
N ASN A 133 20.15 -18.90 17.61
CA ASN A 133 19.46 -19.18 18.89
C ASN A 133 19.03 -17.90 19.62
N TYR A 134 19.83 -16.84 19.50
CA TYR A 134 19.50 -15.53 20.06
C TYR A 134 18.26 -14.93 19.37
N SER A 135 18.21 -15.01 18.04
CA SER A 135 17.10 -14.52 17.22
C SER A 135 15.78 -15.23 17.55
N LEU A 136 15.80 -16.56 17.71
CA LEU A 136 14.64 -17.34 18.13
C LEU A 136 14.17 -16.98 19.55
N THR A 137 15.11 -16.83 20.48
CA THR A 137 14.79 -16.47 21.89
C THR A 137 14.16 -15.09 21.97
N LEU A 138 14.73 -14.10 21.27
CA LEU A 138 14.23 -12.73 21.26
C LEU A 138 12.86 -12.64 20.61
N SER A 139 12.64 -13.39 19.52
CA SER A 139 11.33 -13.52 18.87
C SER A 139 10.29 -14.07 19.84
N ALA A 140 10.61 -15.17 20.55
CA ALA A 140 9.70 -15.79 21.50
C ALA A 140 9.29 -14.82 22.62
N VAL A 141 10.25 -14.15 23.27
CA VAL A 141 9.97 -13.19 24.35
C VAL A 141 9.06 -12.05 23.88
N ARG A 142 9.38 -11.45 22.71
CA ARG A 142 8.62 -10.31 22.17
C ARG A 142 7.22 -10.71 21.76
N LEU A 143 7.07 -11.81 21.02
CA LEU A 143 5.76 -12.25 20.56
C LEU A 143 4.87 -12.75 21.72
N GLN A 144 5.43 -13.42 22.73
CA GLN A 144 4.68 -13.76 23.94
C GLN A 144 4.17 -12.52 24.66
N LYS A 145 4.99 -11.47 24.76
CA LYS A 145 4.53 -10.18 25.31
C LYS A 145 3.38 -9.62 24.49
N ILE A 146 3.50 -9.57 23.16
CA ILE A 146 2.42 -9.09 22.27
C ILE A 146 1.14 -9.91 22.46
N ALA A 147 1.24 -11.24 22.50
CA ALA A 147 0.09 -12.10 22.71
C ALA A 147 -0.62 -11.80 24.05
N ARG A 148 0.15 -11.61 25.13
CA ARG A 148 -0.40 -11.25 26.45
C ARG A 148 -1.05 -9.86 26.44
N ASP A 149 -0.37 -8.86 25.90
CA ASP A 149 -0.84 -7.47 25.85
C ASP A 149 -2.11 -7.33 24.99
N GLN A 150 -2.21 -8.12 23.92
CA GLN A 150 -3.41 -8.16 23.06
C GLN A 150 -4.50 -9.10 23.59
N GLY A 151 -4.26 -9.82 24.70
CA GLY A 151 -5.26 -10.63 25.39
C GLY A 151 -5.52 -12.01 24.78
N PHE A 152 -4.58 -12.56 24.01
CA PHE A 152 -4.71 -13.90 23.43
C PHE A 152 -4.78 -14.99 24.50
N LYS A 153 -5.76 -15.88 24.37
CA LYS A 153 -6.01 -16.94 25.36
C LYS A 153 -5.12 -18.16 25.17
N GLN A 154 -4.83 -18.51 23.92
CA GLN A 154 -4.01 -19.65 23.57
C GLN A 154 -3.03 -19.29 22.47
N GLN A 155 -1.81 -19.82 22.57
CA GLN A 155 -0.76 -19.62 21.59
C GLN A 155 -0.36 -20.98 21.04
N HIS A 156 -0.42 -21.11 19.72
CA HIS A 156 -0.19 -22.35 19.00
C HIS A 156 0.97 -22.16 18.04
N LEU A 157 2.06 -22.89 18.29
CA LEU A 157 3.15 -23.00 17.34
C LEU A 157 2.77 -24.04 16.29
N VAL A 158 2.51 -23.58 15.07
CA VAL A 158 1.89 -24.36 13.99
C VAL A 158 2.89 -24.96 13.01
N GLY A 159 4.10 -24.41 12.91
CA GLY A 159 5.16 -24.98 12.08
C GLY A 159 6.26 -24.00 11.71
N ALA A 160 7.15 -24.45 10.84
CA ALA A 160 8.17 -23.62 10.22
C ALA A 160 8.44 -24.08 8.80
N ILE A 161 8.84 -23.15 7.94
CA ILE A 161 9.17 -23.41 6.54
C ILE A 161 10.50 -22.77 6.15
N THR A 162 11.21 -23.42 5.25
CA THR A 162 12.35 -22.86 4.52
C THR A 162 11.94 -22.67 3.07
N ILE A 163 12.19 -21.48 2.53
CA ILE A 163 11.81 -21.11 1.17
C ILE A 163 13.08 -20.81 0.39
N LEU A 164 13.42 -21.72 -0.49
CA LEU A 164 14.49 -21.55 -1.47
C LEU A 164 13.92 -20.86 -2.72
N GLU A 165 14.70 -19.98 -3.32
CA GLU A 165 14.27 -19.23 -4.50
C GLU A 165 13.86 -20.19 -5.63
N GLY A 166 12.67 -19.99 -6.21
CA GLY A 166 12.11 -20.84 -7.26
C GLY A 166 11.51 -22.18 -6.80
N ASN A 167 11.60 -22.51 -5.51
CA ASN A 167 11.10 -23.78 -4.97
C ASN A 167 9.80 -23.61 -4.18
N LYS A 168 9.04 -24.71 -4.07
CA LYS A 168 7.91 -24.78 -3.14
C LYS A 168 8.43 -24.67 -1.70
N PRO A 169 7.66 -24.04 -0.78
CA PRO A 169 8.01 -24.01 0.63
C PRO A 169 8.25 -25.42 1.19
N LEU A 170 9.38 -25.61 1.88
CA LEU A 170 9.75 -26.87 2.51
C LEU A 170 9.50 -26.78 4.01
N ARG A 171 8.70 -27.68 4.58
CA ARG A 171 8.49 -27.70 6.04
C ARG A 171 9.77 -28.11 6.77
N THR A 172 10.05 -27.43 7.87
CA THR A 172 11.29 -27.59 8.63
C THR A 172 10.97 -27.96 10.08
N ASN A 173 10.82 -29.27 10.34
CA ASN A 173 10.46 -29.77 11.68
C ASN A 173 11.52 -29.41 12.73
N ALA A 174 12.81 -29.52 12.39
CA ALA A 174 13.89 -29.15 13.29
C ALA A 174 13.80 -27.67 13.75
N LEU A 175 13.45 -26.74 12.85
CA LEU A 175 13.24 -25.34 13.20
C LEU A 175 11.99 -25.15 14.05
N THR A 176 10.92 -25.90 13.76
CA THR A 176 9.71 -25.92 14.59
C THR A 176 10.04 -26.30 16.05
N GLU A 177 10.86 -27.33 16.25
CA GLU A 177 11.31 -27.78 17.56
C GLU A 177 12.21 -26.76 18.26
N GLN A 178 13.16 -26.16 17.54
CA GLN A 178 14.03 -25.12 18.08
C GLN A 178 13.25 -23.87 18.51
N LEU A 179 12.28 -23.43 17.71
CA LEU A 179 11.39 -22.34 18.07
C LEU A 179 10.54 -22.70 19.30
N ARG A 180 10.04 -23.95 19.39
CA ARG A 180 9.29 -24.44 20.56
C ARG A 180 10.16 -24.44 21.82
N ALA A 181 11.41 -24.88 21.72
CA ALA A 181 12.37 -24.86 22.82
C ALA A 181 12.64 -23.43 23.30
N ALA A 182 12.87 -22.49 22.37
CA ALA A 182 13.03 -21.07 22.68
C ALA A 182 11.78 -20.49 23.36
N TRP A 183 10.58 -20.87 22.89
CA TRP A 183 9.31 -20.44 23.47
C TRP A 183 9.11 -20.94 24.90
N ASN A 184 9.34 -22.22 25.13
CA ASN A 184 9.20 -22.84 26.45
C ASN A 184 10.22 -22.29 27.45
N LYS A 185 11.43 -21.93 26.98
CA LYS A 185 12.44 -21.27 27.81
C LYS A 185 12.00 -19.87 28.25
N ALA A 186 11.30 -19.13 27.38
CA ALA A 186 10.78 -17.81 27.70
C ALA A 186 9.60 -17.87 28.67
N ASP A 187 8.63 -18.77 28.43
CA ASP A 187 7.55 -19.10 29.36
C ASP A 187 7.00 -20.51 29.02
N PRO A 188 7.18 -21.51 29.90
CA PRO A 188 6.76 -22.87 29.65
C PRO A 188 5.22 -23.05 29.62
N LYS A 189 4.46 -22.07 30.12
CA LYS A 189 2.99 -22.11 30.15
C LYS A 189 2.35 -21.37 28.98
N ALA A 190 3.13 -20.66 28.16
CA ALA A 190 2.59 -19.82 27.10
C ALA A 190 2.02 -20.63 25.92
N LEU A 191 2.59 -21.79 25.59
CA LEU A 191 2.09 -22.63 24.50
C LEU A 191 0.96 -23.54 24.97
N SER A 192 -0.11 -23.55 24.17
CA SER A 192 -1.15 -24.55 24.28
C SER A 192 -0.71 -25.85 23.59
N PRO A 193 -1.18 -27.02 24.06
CA PRO A 193 -0.90 -28.28 23.41
C PRO A 193 -1.39 -28.25 21.95
N ALA A 194 -0.70 -28.98 21.08
CA ALA A 194 -1.20 -29.19 19.73
C ALA A 194 -2.54 -29.94 19.80
N PRO A 195 -3.53 -29.61 18.93
CA PRO A 195 -4.75 -30.40 18.84
C PRO A 195 -4.44 -31.87 18.53
N ALA A 196 -5.22 -32.80 19.08
CA ALA A 196 -5.00 -34.24 18.94
C ALA A 196 -4.99 -34.69 17.46
N ASN A 197 -5.77 -34.04 16.61
CA ASN A 197 -5.85 -34.31 15.17
C ASN A 197 -4.83 -33.51 14.35
N GLY A 198 -3.87 -32.84 15.01
CA GLY A 198 -2.95 -31.88 14.39
C GLY A 198 -3.64 -30.56 14.06
N TYR A 199 -2.89 -29.61 13.51
CA TYR A 199 -3.47 -28.37 12.98
C TYR A 199 -4.13 -28.58 11.61
N ALA A 200 -3.77 -29.67 10.92
CA ALA A 200 -4.39 -30.09 9.68
C ALA A 200 -5.79 -30.68 9.97
N GLY A 201 -6.87 -30.12 9.41
CA GLY A 201 -8.21 -30.70 9.45
C GLY A 201 -8.94 -30.57 10.79
N SER A 202 -8.25 -30.13 11.84
CA SER A 202 -8.83 -29.89 13.18
C SER A 202 -9.82 -28.71 13.22
N TRP A 203 -9.94 -27.94 12.13
CA TRP A 203 -10.82 -26.77 12.09
C TRP A 203 -12.21 -27.05 11.52
N SER A 204 -12.45 -28.22 10.92
CA SER A 204 -13.80 -28.67 10.52
C SER A 204 -14.51 -29.46 11.63
N THR A 205 -13.84 -29.76 12.74
CA THR A 205 -14.31 -30.70 13.79
C THR A 205 -14.59 -30.04 15.16
N GLY A 206 -14.78 -28.71 15.20
CA GLY A 206 -15.25 -27.99 16.40
C GLY A 206 -14.17 -27.38 17.30
N SER A 207 -12.89 -27.59 16.99
CA SER A 207 -11.74 -26.98 17.68
C SER A 207 -11.20 -25.70 17.02
N ALA A 208 -11.97 -25.09 16.11
CA ALA A 208 -11.62 -23.80 15.53
C ALA A 208 -11.85 -22.67 16.55
N PRO A 209 -11.10 -21.56 16.47
CA PRO A 209 -11.47 -20.35 17.22
C PRO A 209 -12.87 -19.92 16.79
N SER A 210 -13.66 -19.38 17.71
CA SER A 210 -15.04 -18.88 17.46
C SER A 210 -15.13 -17.35 17.53
N GLN A 211 -14.05 -16.69 17.96
CA GLN A 211 -13.98 -15.24 18.11
C GLN A 211 -12.54 -14.73 17.95
N PRO A 212 -12.35 -13.43 17.62
CA PRO A 212 -11.03 -12.80 17.59
C PRO A 212 -10.27 -12.97 18.91
N ARG A 213 -8.94 -12.99 18.82
CA ARG A 213 -8.03 -13.08 19.99
C ARG A 213 -8.18 -14.34 20.85
N GLN A 214 -8.92 -15.35 20.40
CA GLN A 214 -8.96 -16.61 21.12
C GLN A 214 -7.61 -17.34 20.97
N PHE A 215 -7.19 -17.59 19.72
CA PHE A 215 -5.97 -18.32 19.41
C PHE A 215 -5.01 -17.47 18.57
N ALA A 216 -3.73 -17.47 18.93
CA ALA A 216 -2.64 -16.93 18.13
C ALA A 216 -1.88 -18.07 17.44
N PHE A 217 -1.70 -17.98 16.13
CA PHE A 217 -0.85 -18.89 15.36
C PHE A 217 0.54 -18.32 15.20
N ILE A 218 1.54 -19.14 15.48
CA ILE A 218 2.96 -18.78 15.45
C ILE A 218 3.68 -19.71 14.50
N TRP A 219 4.48 -19.13 13.60
CA TRP A 219 5.33 -19.89 12.70
C TRP A 219 6.64 -19.15 12.38
N ALA A 220 7.60 -19.89 11.84
CA ALA A 220 8.84 -19.33 11.32
C ALA A 220 8.98 -19.54 9.80
N GLU A 221 9.64 -18.59 9.15
CA GLU A 221 10.00 -18.65 7.73
C GLU A 221 11.51 -18.37 7.62
N VAL A 222 12.24 -19.18 6.85
CA VAL A 222 13.66 -18.97 6.56
C VAL A 222 13.85 -18.75 5.07
N TYR A 223 14.56 -17.68 4.73
CA TYR A 223 14.92 -17.33 3.36
C TYR A 223 16.44 -17.26 3.24
N PRO A 224 17.10 -18.32 2.74
CA PRO A 224 18.53 -18.29 2.46
C PRO A 224 18.87 -17.21 1.44
N LEU A 225 19.87 -16.38 1.77
CA LEU A 225 20.30 -15.26 0.93
C LEU A 225 21.63 -15.55 0.22
N THR A 226 22.54 -16.26 0.88
CA THR A 226 23.85 -16.62 0.33
C THR A 226 23.99 -18.13 0.16
N ALA A 227 24.66 -18.55 -0.91
CA ALA A 227 24.89 -19.96 -1.22
C ALA A 227 25.82 -20.65 -0.19
N ASP A 228 26.67 -19.88 0.48
CA ASP A 228 27.59 -20.36 1.52
C ASP A 228 26.94 -20.45 2.91
N ASN A 229 25.62 -20.27 3.02
CA ASN A 229 24.84 -20.31 4.26
C ASN A 229 25.22 -19.26 5.32
N SER A 230 26.07 -18.29 4.96
CA SER A 230 26.47 -17.22 5.86
C SER A 230 25.32 -16.27 6.20
N ALA A 231 24.35 -16.09 5.30
CA ALA A 231 23.23 -15.18 5.51
C ALA A 231 21.89 -15.76 5.05
N SER A 232 20.88 -15.56 5.91
CA SER A 232 19.47 -15.90 5.78
C SER A 232 18.64 -14.85 6.49
N LEU A 233 17.41 -14.62 6.02
CA LEU A 233 16.40 -13.96 6.85
C LEU A 233 15.57 -15.00 7.59
N LEU A 234 15.51 -14.86 8.91
CA LEU A 234 14.59 -15.59 9.76
C LEU A 234 13.44 -14.65 10.12
N PHE A 235 12.23 -15.01 9.69
CA PHE A 235 11.00 -14.38 10.15
C PHE A 235 10.35 -15.27 11.20
N VAL A 236 9.87 -14.66 12.28
CA VAL A 236 8.92 -15.29 13.21
C VAL A 236 7.68 -14.44 13.23
N ARG A 237 6.53 -15.04 12.92
CA ARG A 237 5.26 -14.34 12.74
C ARG A 237 4.22 -14.85 13.70
N MET A 238 3.28 -13.96 14.02
CA MET A 238 2.09 -14.27 14.78
C MET A 238 0.87 -13.73 14.04
N ALA A 239 -0.18 -14.54 13.94
CA ALA A 239 -1.47 -14.14 13.39
C ALA A 239 -2.62 -14.52 14.32
N ASP A 240 -3.70 -13.76 14.28
CA ASP A 240 -4.96 -14.17 14.88
C ASP A 240 -5.57 -15.29 14.03
N ALA A 241 -5.80 -16.44 14.66
CA ALA A 241 -6.31 -17.62 13.99
C ALA A 241 -7.74 -17.45 13.44
N TRP A 242 -8.55 -16.56 14.02
CA TRP A 242 -9.91 -16.26 13.57
C TRP A 242 -9.88 -15.31 12.38
N THR A 243 -9.26 -14.14 12.54
CA THR A 243 -9.27 -13.09 11.50
C THR A 243 -8.28 -13.33 10.37
N LYS A 244 -7.32 -14.26 10.56
CA LYS A 244 -6.17 -14.51 9.68
C LYS A 244 -5.33 -13.25 9.41
N ARG A 245 -5.40 -12.25 10.31
CA ARG A 245 -4.56 -11.04 10.24
C ARG A 245 -3.24 -11.31 10.97
N VAL A 246 -2.13 -10.94 10.33
CA VAL A 246 -0.81 -10.94 10.98
C VAL A 246 -0.80 -9.81 12.00
N ILE A 247 -0.52 -10.15 13.25
CA ILE A 247 -0.51 -9.22 14.37
C ILE A 247 0.91 -8.85 14.83
N ALA A 248 1.88 -9.70 14.52
CA ALA A 248 3.28 -9.44 14.79
C ALA A 248 4.17 -10.10 13.74
N SER A 249 5.27 -9.43 13.43
CA SER A 249 6.34 -9.97 12.60
C SER A 249 7.67 -9.50 13.15
N GLU A 250 8.54 -10.44 13.46
CA GLU A 250 9.95 -10.20 13.71
C GLU A 250 10.77 -10.67 12.49
N VAL A 251 11.89 -10.02 12.25
CA VAL A 251 12.85 -10.39 11.21
C VAL A 251 14.26 -10.25 11.76
N TYR A 252 15.12 -11.21 11.44
CA TYR A 252 16.52 -11.21 11.81
C TYR A 252 17.37 -11.65 10.62
N LEU A 253 18.51 -10.98 10.44
CA LEU A 253 19.58 -11.48 9.59
C LEU A 253 20.41 -12.48 10.42
N THR A 254 20.55 -13.72 9.95
CA THR A 254 21.23 -14.82 10.67
C THR A 254 21.88 -15.77 9.66
N THR A 255 22.60 -16.80 10.10
CA THR A 255 23.03 -17.93 9.26
C THR A 255 21.86 -18.79 8.79
N THR A 256 22.07 -19.58 7.73
CA THR A 256 21.11 -20.61 7.30
C THR A 256 21.14 -21.80 8.26
N GLY A 257 20.41 -21.67 9.36
CA GLY A 257 20.36 -22.66 10.44
C GLY A 257 21.30 -22.37 11.61
N PRO A 258 21.30 -23.22 12.65
CA PRO A 258 22.14 -23.04 13.83
C PRO A 258 23.63 -23.04 13.49
N ALA A 259 24.35 -22.05 14.01
CA ALA A 259 25.80 -21.96 13.93
C ALA A 259 26.33 -21.26 15.19
N ASP A 260 27.49 -21.71 15.68
CA ASP A 260 28.14 -21.12 16.86
C ASP A 260 28.87 -19.81 16.54
N ALA A 261 29.18 -19.57 15.27
CA ALA A 261 29.79 -18.34 14.76
C ALA A 261 29.32 -18.05 13.33
N PHE A 262 29.50 -16.81 12.88
CA PHE A 262 29.18 -16.42 11.51
C PHE A 262 30.32 -16.84 10.56
N PRO A 263 30.04 -17.64 9.51
CA PRO A 263 31.07 -17.96 8.51
C PRO A 263 31.58 -16.71 7.79
N LYS A 264 30.66 -15.79 7.49
CA LYS A 264 30.93 -14.41 7.08
C LYS A 264 29.93 -13.49 7.75
N VAL A 265 30.39 -12.30 8.09
CA VAL A 265 29.58 -11.27 8.73
C VAL A 265 28.97 -10.37 7.66
N TYR A 266 27.68 -10.10 7.78
CA TYR A 266 26.96 -9.13 6.96
C TYR A 266 26.20 -8.14 7.83
N THR A 267 25.88 -7.00 7.26
CA THR A 267 24.79 -6.13 7.70
C THR A 267 23.74 -6.10 6.60
N GLY A 268 22.47 -6.07 6.98
CA GLY A 268 21.36 -6.03 6.03
C GLY A 268 20.60 -4.72 6.15
N SER A 269 19.99 -4.28 5.05
CA SER A 269 18.98 -3.23 5.08
C SER A 269 17.82 -3.60 4.17
N ILE A 270 16.60 -3.43 4.65
CA ILE A 270 15.38 -3.52 3.86
C ILE A 270 14.90 -2.10 3.63
N SER A 271 14.59 -1.73 2.39
CA SER A 271 14.02 -0.42 2.07
C SER A 271 12.91 -0.53 1.05
N LEU A 272 11.82 0.20 1.26
CA LEU A 272 10.76 0.41 0.29
C LEU A 272 10.70 1.89 -0.03
N LYS A 273 10.95 2.22 -1.30
CA LYS A 273 10.66 3.54 -1.87
C LYS A 273 9.20 3.53 -2.34
N ASP A 274 8.29 4.04 -1.53
CA ASP A 274 6.88 4.24 -1.85
C ASP A 274 6.73 5.57 -2.58
N GLU A 275 6.58 5.53 -3.90
CA GLU A 275 6.70 6.71 -4.76
C GLU A 275 5.51 7.67 -4.62
N LYS A 276 4.37 7.21 -4.07
CA LYS A 276 3.12 7.99 -3.98
C LYS A 276 2.48 7.96 -2.59
N SER A 277 3.27 7.74 -1.54
CA SER A 277 2.78 7.61 -0.16
C SER A 277 1.57 6.67 -0.05
N PHE A 278 1.55 5.59 -0.85
CA PHE A 278 0.43 4.67 -0.92
C PHE A 278 0.17 4.01 0.43
N ILE A 279 1.23 3.58 1.14
CA ILE A 279 1.12 2.94 2.45
C ILE A 279 0.60 3.93 3.51
N PRO A 280 1.20 5.12 3.72
CA PRO A 280 0.65 6.11 4.64
C PRO A 280 -0.81 6.47 4.36
N ARG A 281 -1.20 6.59 3.08
CA ARG A 281 -2.59 6.90 2.71
C ARG A 281 -3.54 5.75 3.03
N LEU A 282 -3.13 4.50 2.81
CA LEU A 282 -3.93 3.35 3.21
C LEU A 282 -4.09 3.30 4.75
N ALA A 283 -3.01 3.44 5.50
CA ALA A 283 -3.02 3.42 6.96
C ALA A 283 -3.93 4.51 7.56
N GLY A 284 -3.96 5.71 6.96
CA GLY A 284 -4.83 6.81 7.39
C GLY A 284 -6.32 6.66 7.04
N SER A 285 -6.68 5.73 6.14
CA SER A 285 -8.04 5.59 5.62
C SER A 285 -8.90 4.51 6.28
N GLY A 286 -8.33 3.73 7.22
CA GLY A 286 -9.06 2.75 8.03
C GLY A 286 -8.38 1.37 8.12
N ASP A 287 -9.14 0.39 8.57
CA ASP A 287 -8.71 -1.00 8.83
C ASP A 287 -8.59 -1.83 7.54
N TRP A 288 -7.63 -1.48 6.68
CA TRP A 288 -7.33 -2.26 5.48
C TRP A 288 -6.66 -3.59 5.84
N VAL A 289 -7.09 -4.66 5.17
CA VAL A 289 -6.39 -5.95 5.15
C VAL A 289 -6.02 -6.29 3.73
N LEU A 290 -4.71 -6.35 3.47
CA LEU A 290 -4.19 -6.73 2.16
C LEU A 290 -3.71 -8.18 2.15
N SER A 291 -4.07 -8.89 1.09
CA SER A 291 -3.53 -10.21 0.73
C SER A 291 -2.26 -10.06 -0.12
N TYR A 292 -1.69 -11.19 -0.53
CA TYR A 292 -0.56 -11.24 -1.44
C TYR A 292 -0.93 -12.15 -2.60
N ASP A 293 -0.67 -11.69 -3.82
CA ASP A 293 -0.87 -12.52 -5.00
C ASP A 293 0.08 -13.72 -4.97
N ARG A 294 -0.44 -14.93 -5.23
CA ARG A 294 0.30 -16.19 -5.19
C ARG A 294 1.43 -16.28 -6.21
N SER A 295 1.40 -15.47 -7.28
CA SER A 295 2.48 -15.36 -8.26
C SER A 295 3.62 -14.45 -7.80
N SER A 296 3.45 -13.73 -6.69
CA SER A 296 4.48 -12.83 -6.15
C SER A 296 5.73 -13.58 -5.70
N SER A 297 6.88 -12.90 -5.76
CA SER A 297 8.14 -13.38 -5.17
C SER A 297 7.94 -13.72 -3.68
N PRO A 298 8.28 -14.94 -3.24
CA PRO A 298 8.13 -15.33 -1.83
C PRO A 298 8.94 -14.45 -0.87
N LEU A 299 10.19 -14.13 -1.22
CA LEU A 299 11.05 -13.27 -0.41
C LEU A 299 10.53 -11.82 -0.40
N GLY A 300 10.20 -11.26 -1.57
CA GLY A 300 9.64 -9.91 -1.66
C GLY A 300 8.34 -9.76 -0.86
N THR A 301 7.47 -10.78 -0.92
CA THR A 301 6.23 -10.87 -0.12
C THR A 301 6.51 -10.90 1.38
N ALA A 302 7.51 -11.66 1.83
CA ALA A 302 7.85 -11.73 3.25
C ALA A 302 8.38 -10.41 3.81
N LEU A 303 9.25 -9.74 3.03
CA LEU A 303 9.78 -8.41 3.32
C LEU A 303 8.66 -7.37 3.39
N MET A 304 7.79 -7.33 2.36
CA MET A 304 6.67 -6.40 2.31
C MET A 304 5.70 -6.63 3.47
N ARG A 305 5.39 -7.88 3.81
CA ARG A 305 4.56 -8.22 4.97
C ARG A 305 5.15 -7.71 6.27
N HIS A 306 6.47 -7.82 6.44
CA HIS A 306 7.14 -7.27 7.61
C HIS A 306 7.05 -5.74 7.67
N LEU A 307 7.35 -5.04 6.58
CA LEU A 307 7.26 -3.57 6.51
C LEU A 307 5.83 -3.08 6.77
N CYS A 308 4.81 -3.71 6.18
CA CYS A 308 3.40 -3.37 6.42
C CYS A 308 3.04 -3.47 7.91
N VAL A 309 3.41 -4.57 8.57
CA VAL A 309 3.04 -4.80 9.98
C VAL A 309 3.82 -3.91 10.93
N ARG A 310 5.12 -3.70 10.68
CA ARG A 310 6.02 -3.07 11.65
C ARG A 310 6.24 -1.59 11.45
N VAL A 311 6.18 -1.12 10.20
CA VAL A 311 6.51 0.26 9.85
C VAL A 311 5.28 0.98 9.30
N GLY A 312 4.55 0.33 8.39
CA GLY A 312 3.39 0.91 7.71
C GLY A 312 2.10 0.93 8.54
N ASN A 313 2.03 0.13 9.62
CA ASN A 313 0.82 -0.08 10.41
C ASN A 313 -0.41 -0.45 9.55
N ILE A 314 -0.19 -1.33 8.55
CA ILE A 314 -1.22 -1.82 7.65
C ILE A 314 -1.52 -3.28 7.97
N GLY A 315 -2.81 -3.61 8.07
CA GLY A 315 -3.26 -4.98 8.22
C GLY A 315 -2.93 -5.84 7.00
N VAL A 316 -2.37 -7.02 7.24
CA VAL A 316 -2.04 -7.97 6.18
C VAL A 316 -2.51 -9.37 6.54
N SER A 317 -2.95 -10.11 5.53
CA SER A 317 -3.44 -11.47 5.68
C SER A 317 -2.29 -12.48 5.78
N SER A 318 -2.50 -13.51 6.59
CA SER A 318 -1.69 -14.72 6.67
C SER A 318 -2.30 -15.90 5.90
N ALA A 319 -3.49 -15.73 5.31
CA ALA A 319 -4.23 -16.80 4.63
C ALA A 319 -3.44 -17.42 3.46
N GLU A 320 -2.56 -16.64 2.82
CA GLU A 320 -1.74 -17.13 1.71
C GLU A 320 -0.64 -18.10 2.17
N ILE A 321 -0.01 -17.84 3.33
CA ILE A 321 1.22 -18.55 3.74
C ILE A 321 0.94 -19.67 4.76
N LEU A 322 -0.08 -19.51 5.61
CA LEU A 322 -0.41 -20.51 6.62
C LEU A 322 -0.69 -21.92 6.07
N PRO A 323 -1.36 -22.10 4.91
CA PRO A 323 -1.59 -23.43 4.34
C PRO A 323 -0.28 -24.18 4.06
N ASP A 324 0.74 -23.48 3.53
CA ASP A 324 2.05 -24.04 3.23
C ASP A 324 2.78 -24.49 4.51
N VAL A 325 2.65 -23.69 5.57
CA VAL A 325 3.22 -24.00 6.90
C VAL A 325 2.56 -25.21 7.53
N VAL A 326 1.22 -25.26 7.53
CA VAL A 326 0.49 -26.22 8.35
C VAL A 326 0.40 -27.59 7.70
N GLY A 327 0.06 -27.68 6.42
CA GLY A 327 -0.53 -28.95 6.02
C GLY A 327 -1.19 -29.03 4.68
N GLU A 328 -2.01 -28.04 4.37
CA GLU A 328 -3.32 -28.32 3.79
C GLU A 328 -3.68 -27.38 2.65
N ALA A 329 -4.71 -27.76 1.91
CA ALA A 329 -5.47 -26.79 1.13
C ALA A 329 -6.15 -25.79 2.09
N SER A 330 -6.02 -24.51 1.77
CA SER A 330 -6.48 -23.38 2.60
C SER A 330 -7.90 -23.56 3.16
N PRO A 331 -8.10 -23.64 4.49
CA PRO A 331 -9.43 -23.56 5.04
C PRO A 331 -9.89 -22.10 5.07
N ALA A 332 -10.98 -21.86 4.34
CA ALA A 332 -11.74 -20.61 4.24
C ALA A 332 -11.00 -19.41 3.61
N THR A 333 -11.64 -18.86 2.58
CA THR A 333 -11.35 -17.57 1.98
C THR A 333 -11.18 -16.52 3.09
N PRO A 334 -10.12 -15.71 3.09
CA PRO A 334 -9.99 -14.61 4.04
C PRO A 334 -11.25 -13.74 4.02
N ALA A 335 -11.53 -13.03 5.12
CA ALA A 335 -12.42 -11.87 5.05
C ALA A 335 -11.99 -11.05 3.82
N ALA A 336 -12.92 -10.84 2.87
CA ALA A 336 -12.61 -10.41 1.51
C ALA A 336 -11.50 -9.34 1.51
N ALA A 337 -10.29 -9.75 1.11
CA ALA A 337 -9.15 -8.86 1.16
C ALA A 337 -9.46 -7.67 0.24
N ALA A 338 -9.28 -6.46 0.77
CA ALA A 338 -9.70 -5.26 0.07
C ALA A 338 -8.82 -4.99 -1.17
N ALA A 339 -7.58 -5.48 -1.13
CA ALA A 339 -6.65 -5.51 -2.25
C ALA A 339 -5.55 -6.57 -2.01
N SER A 340 -4.84 -6.94 -3.07
CA SER A 340 -3.66 -7.80 -3.03
C SER A 340 -2.40 -7.02 -3.38
N TRP A 341 -1.33 -7.27 -2.63
CA TRP A 341 0.02 -6.90 -3.04
C TRP A 341 0.52 -7.82 -4.14
N ILE A 342 1.15 -7.23 -5.15
CA ILE A 342 1.85 -7.93 -6.23
C ILE A 342 3.31 -7.52 -6.13
N VAL A 343 4.19 -8.47 -5.84
CA VAL A 343 5.62 -8.23 -5.65
C VAL A 343 6.41 -9.06 -6.66
N THR A 344 7.00 -8.41 -7.66
CA THR A 344 7.73 -9.08 -8.74
C THR A 344 9.22 -8.79 -8.64
N THR A 345 10.05 -9.82 -8.79
CA THR A 345 11.51 -9.62 -8.88
C THR A 345 11.85 -8.69 -10.04
N ASP A 346 12.65 -7.67 -9.78
CA ASP A 346 13.07 -6.66 -10.76
C ASP A 346 14.54 -6.86 -11.15
N GLY A 347 15.36 -7.27 -10.18
CA GLY A 347 16.76 -7.61 -10.37
C GLY A 347 17.34 -8.22 -9.10
N ALA A 348 18.28 -9.16 -9.25
CA ALA A 348 18.96 -9.80 -8.13
C ALA A 348 20.44 -9.96 -8.44
N SER A 349 21.27 -9.46 -7.53
CA SER A 349 22.67 -9.83 -7.39
C SER A 349 22.86 -10.54 -6.04
N ASN A 350 24.05 -11.08 -5.78
CA ASN A 350 24.35 -11.77 -4.52
C ASN A 350 24.10 -10.90 -3.28
N LEU A 351 24.30 -9.58 -3.39
CA LEU A 351 24.22 -8.65 -2.26
C LEU A 351 23.03 -7.69 -2.35
N VAL A 352 22.33 -7.62 -3.50
CA VAL A 352 21.19 -6.71 -3.68
C VAL A 352 20.07 -7.46 -4.38
N LYS A 353 18.93 -7.60 -3.72
CA LYS A 353 17.69 -8.13 -4.30
C LYS A 353 16.66 -7.02 -4.38
N SER A 354 16.10 -6.79 -5.55
CA SER A 354 15.15 -5.72 -5.83
C SER A 354 13.84 -6.26 -6.39
N PHE A 355 12.74 -5.64 -6.00
CA PHE A 355 11.38 -6.04 -6.34
C PHE A 355 10.55 -4.80 -6.69
N LYS A 356 9.75 -4.91 -7.75
CA LYS A 356 8.66 -3.96 -8.04
C LYS A 356 7.45 -4.33 -7.20
N VAL A 357 6.86 -3.34 -6.55
CA VAL A 357 5.70 -3.48 -5.66
C VAL A 357 4.53 -2.72 -6.23
N ALA A 358 3.39 -3.40 -6.24
CA ALA A 358 2.12 -2.82 -6.63
C ALA A 358 0.97 -3.40 -5.81
N SER A 359 -0.19 -2.74 -5.89
CA SER A 359 -1.42 -3.18 -5.27
C SER A 359 -2.54 -3.24 -6.30
N ALA A 360 -3.38 -4.27 -6.23
CA ALA A 360 -4.56 -4.40 -7.07
C ALA A 360 -5.78 -4.73 -6.22
N ALA A 361 -6.84 -3.93 -6.33
CA ALA A 361 -8.14 -4.25 -5.77
C ALA A 361 -8.95 -5.12 -6.75
N PRO A 362 -9.87 -5.99 -6.28
CA PRO A 362 -10.69 -6.80 -7.17
C PRO A 362 -11.44 -5.95 -8.21
N GLY A 363 -11.24 -6.25 -9.50
CA GLY A 363 -11.89 -5.53 -10.60
C GLY A 363 -11.32 -4.14 -10.91
N ALA A 364 -10.22 -3.73 -10.27
CA ALA A 364 -9.53 -2.47 -10.53
C ALA A 364 -8.16 -2.68 -11.19
N ASP A 365 -7.69 -1.65 -11.89
CA ASP A 365 -6.35 -1.64 -12.46
C ASP A 365 -5.27 -1.68 -11.37
N LYS A 366 -4.15 -2.30 -11.72
CA LYS A 366 -2.96 -2.37 -10.87
C LYS A 366 -2.43 -0.96 -10.59
N THR A 367 -2.24 -0.65 -9.32
CA THR A 367 -1.60 0.59 -8.86
C THR A 367 -0.14 0.31 -8.51
N GLU A 368 0.80 0.87 -9.27
CA GLU A 368 2.22 0.82 -8.95
C GLU A 368 2.50 1.63 -7.66
N VAL A 369 3.22 1.01 -6.73
CA VAL A 369 3.54 1.58 -5.41
C VAL A 369 4.99 2.04 -5.35
N GLY A 370 5.91 1.21 -5.85
CA GLY A 370 7.32 1.58 -5.93
C GLY A 370 8.26 0.39 -5.88
N GLN A 371 9.44 0.58 -5.30
CA GLN A 371 10.53 -0.42 -5.33
C GLN A 371 10.95 -0.83 -3.92
N LEU A 372 10.96 -2.15 -3.69
CA LEU A 372 11.45 -2.79 -2.48
C LEU A 372 12.84 -3.36 -2.74
N VAL A 373 13.79 -3.09 -1.85
CA VAL A 373 15.18 -3.52 -1.96
C VAL A 373 15.64 -4.14 -0.65
N LEU A 374 16.24 -5.32 -0.75
CA LEU A 374 17.05 -5.95 0.28
C LEU A 374 18.52 -5.82 -0.13
N LYS A 375 19.32 -5.18 0.71
CA LYS A 375 20.77 -5.06 0.52
C LYS A 375 21.50 -5.77 1.65
N LEU A 376 22.57 -6.47 1.31
CA LEU A 376 23.55 -7.04 2.22
C LEU A 376 24.90 -6.34 1.99
N GLU A 377 25.58 -6.00 3.07
CA GLU A 377 26.89 -5.38 3.03
C GLU A 377 27.86 -6.19 3.89
N GLU A 378 29.04 -6.49 3.34
CA GLU A 378 30.15 -7.02 4.12
C GLU A 378 30.79 -5.88 4.94
N PRO A 379 31.31 -6.13 6.14
CA PRO A 379 32.03 -5.13 6.90
C PRO A 379 33.22 -4.61 6.10
N ALA A 380 33.46 -3.30 6.16
CA ALA A 380 34.59 -2.68 5.49
C ALA A 380 35.89 -3.38 5.92
N LYS A 381 36.70 -3.82 4.94
CA LYS A 381 38.04 -4.34 5.24
C LYS A 381 38.81 -3.23 5.95
N PRO A 382 39.47 -3.52 7.09
CA PRO A 382 40.30 -2.52 7.74
C PRO A 382 41.33 -2.03 6.73
N ALA A 383 41.46 -0.70 6.60
CA ALA A 383 42.49 -0.10 5.76
C ALA A 383 43.84 -0.66 6.21
N GLY A 384 44.50 -1.41 5.33
CA GLY A 384 45.80 -2.01 5.61
C GLY A 384 46.77 -0.91 6.03
N LYS A 385 47.43 -1.09 7.17
CA LYS A 385 48.57 -0.28 7.58
C LYS A 385 49.81 -0.66 6.80
#